data_AF-A0A2M7H737-F1
#
_entry.id   AF-A0A2M7H737-F1
#
_cell.length_a   1.000
_cell.length_b   1.000
_cell.length_c   1.000
_cell.angle_alpha   90.00
_cell.angle_beta   90.00
_cell.angle_gamma   90.00
#
_symmetry.space_group_name_H-M   'P 1'
#
loop_
_entity.id
_entity.type
_entity.pdbx_description
1 polymer ?
#
loop_
_entity_poly.entity_id
_entity_poly.type
_entity_poly.pdbx_seq_one_letter_code
_entity_poly.pdbx_strand_id
1 'polypeptide(L)'
;MKIVLKPLGDVADEVADELKEKVRLVFNCPVEIKPELNQLADAYDSQRGQYLASKLISSLIALEMGRDERVVGITEVDLYAPGLNFVFGEA
;
A
#
# COMPACT_ATOMS: atom_id res chain seq x y z
N MET A 1 10.86 -8.39 13.06
CA MET A 1 10.10 -7.97 11.88
C MET A 1 8.89 -7.17 12.32
N LYS A 2 8.67 -5.99 11.74
CA LYS A 2 7.52 -5.12 11.99
C LYS A 2 6.84 -4.79 10.66
N ILE A 3 5.51 -4.76 10.64
CA ILE A 3 4.73 -4.38 9.46
C ILE A 3 4.17 -2.97 9.65
N VAL A 4 4.27 -2.16 8.61
CA VAL A 4 3.74 -0.80 8.56
C VAL A 4 2.71 -0.75 7.45
N LEU A 5 1.46 -0.52 7.81
CA LEU A 5 0.38 -0.27 6.87
C LEU A 5 0.36 1.24 6.54
N LYS A 6 0.34 1.56 5.25
CA LYS A 6 0.23 2.94 4.77
C LYS A 6 -0.98 3.06 3.85
N PRO A 7 -2.04 3.74 4.27
CA PRO A 7 -3.09 4.18 3.36
C PRO A 7 -2.50 5.03 2.23
N LEU A 8 -2.91 4.73 1.00
CA LEU A 8 -2.60 5.46 -0.22
C LEU A 8 -3.94 5.94 -0.78
N GLY A 9 -4.25 7.22 -0.59
CA GLY A 9 -5.57 7.76 -0.89
C GLY A 9 -6.56 7.59 0.26
N ASP A 10 -7.84 7.77 -0.09
CA ASP A 10 -8.98 7.74 0.83
C ASP A 10 -9.36 6.30 1.19
N VAL A 11 -8.60 5.69 2.10
CA VAL A 11 -8.94 4.39 2.70
C VAL A 11 -9.59 4.67 4.04
N ALA A 12 -10.79 4.13 4.26
CA ALA A 12 -11.49 4.30 5.53
C ALA A 12 -10.65 3.76 6.72
N ASP A 13 -10.55 4.57 7.78
CA ASP A 13 -9.79 4.22 8.99
C ASP A 13 -10.26 2.89 9.60
N GLU A 14 -11.58 2.63 9.57
CA GLU A 14 -12.18 1.38 10.05
C GLU A 14 -11.60 0.14 9.34
N VAL A 15 -11.39 0.24 8.03
CA VAL A 15 -10.82 -0.84 7.21
C VAL A 15 -9.35 -1.02 7.55
N ALA A 16 -8.60 0.07 7.69
CA ALA A 16 -7.18 0.03 8.04
C ALA A 16 -6.96 -0.58 9.44
N ASP A 17 -7.79 -0.22 10.42
CA ASP A 17 -7.74 -0.75 11.78
C ASP A 17 -8.12 -2.24 11.84
N GLU A 18 -9.14 -2.67 11.09
CA GLU A 18 -9.48 -4.10 11.00
C GLU A 18 -8.34 -4.91 10.35
N LEU A 19 -7.74 -4.38 9.27
CA LEU A 19 -6.57 -4.98 8.63
C LEU A 19 -5.39 -5.09 9.57
N LYS A 20 -5.10 -4.04 10.34
CA LYS A 20 -4.01 -4.03 11.33
C LYS A 20 -4.16 -5.17 12.33
N GLU A 21 -5.34 -5.34 12.93
CA GLU A 21 -5.57 -6.39 13.91
C GLU A 21 -5.47 -7.79 13.28
N LYS A 22 -6.04 -8.00 12.09
CA LYS A 22 -5.94 -9.29 11.38
C LYS A 22 -4.51 -9.64 10.98
N VAL A 23 -3.78 -8.69 10.40
CA VAL A 23 -2.38 -8.89 9.97
C VAL A 23 -1.51 -9.18 11.18
N ARG A 24 -1.72 -8.46 12.29
CA ARG A 24 -1.01 -8.69 13.55
C ARG A 24 -1.22 -10.13 14.06
N LEU A 25 -2.45 -10.63 14.02
CA LEU A 25 -2.78 -11.99 14.46
C LEU A 25 -2.17 -13.06 13.55
N VAL A 26 -2.25 -12.88 12.22
CA VAL A 26 -1.76 -13.87 11.24
C VAL A 26 -0.23 -13.97 11.25
N PHE A 27 0.47 -12.84 11.28
CA PHE A 27 1.94 -12.80 11.21
C PHE A 27 2.62 -12.78 12.59
N ASN A 28 1.84 -12.65 13.66
CA ASN A 28 2.32 -12.59 15.05
C ASN A 28 3.45 -11.56 15.25
N CYS A 29 3.33 -10.40 14.62
CA CYS A 29 4.31 -9.33 14.66
C CYS A 29 3.67 -7.95 14.91
N PRO A 30 4.43 -6.95 15.37
CA PRO A 30 3.90 -5.60 15.53
C PRO A 30 3.43 -5.03 14.19
N VAL A 31 2.22 -4.47 14.17
CA VAL A 31 1.65 -3.77 13.02
C VAL A 31 1.28 -2.35 13.41
N GLU A 32 1.75 -1.37 12.64
CA GLU A 32 1.44 0.04 12.83
C GLU A 32 0.82 0.61 11.55
N ILE A 33 -0.18 1.49 11.72
CA ILE A 33 -0.69 2.32 10.62
C ILE A 33 0.07 3.63 10.68
N LYS A 34 0.70 4.02 9.57
CA LYS A 34 1.33 5.35 9.42
C LYS A 34 0.44 6.24 8.55
N PRO A 35 0.54 7.58 8.71
CA PRO A 35 -0.28 8.53 7.98
C PRO A 35 -0.22 8.32 6.47
N GLU A 36 -1.31 8.73 5.83
CA GLU A 36 -1.52 8.63 4.39
C GLU A 36 -0.36 9.22 3.58
N LEU A 37 0.05 8.51 2.53
CA LEU A 37 0.95 9.03 1.52
C LEU A 37 0.14 9.54 0.33
N ASN A 38 0.00 10.87 0.24
CA ASN A 38 -0.66 11.57 -0.87
C ASN A 38 0.21 11.60 -2.14
N GLN A 39 0.63 10.44 -2.64
CA GLN A 39 1.55 10.31 -3.78
C GLN A 39 1.03 9.38 -4.87
N LEU A 40 -0.30 9.31 -5.01
CA LEU A 40 -0.98 8.52 -6.03
C LEU A 40 -0.86 9.13 -7.45
N ALA A 41 -0.78 10.46 -7.55
CA ALA A 41 -0.86 11.17 -8.83
C ALA A 41 0.21 10.71 -9.86
N ASP A 42 1.42 10.41 -9.40
CA ASP A 42 2.55 10.03 -10.27
C ASP A 42 2.40 8.62 -10.88
N ALA A 43 1.55 7.79 -10.28
CA ALA A 43 1.27 6.43 -10.71
C ALA A 43 0.02 6.33 -11.60
N TYR A 44 -0.77 7.39 -11.74
CA TYR A 44 -2.01 7.38 -12.50
C TYR A 44 -1.77 7.32 -14.01
N ASP A 45 -2.47 6.41 -14.68
CA ASP A 45 -2.56 6.30 -16.13
C ASP A 45 -3.95 6.76 -16.58
N SER A 46 -4.02 7.91 -17.26
CA SER A 46 -5.28 8.51 -17.69
C SER A 46 -5.96 7.76 -18.84
N GLN A 47 -5.25 6.93 -19.60
CA GLN A 47 -5.87 6.11 -20.65
C GLN A 47 -6.60 4.91 -20.07
N ARG A 48 -6.08 4.39 -18.94
CA ARG A 48 -6.66 3.24 -18.24
C ARG A 48 -7.63 3.64 -17.13
N GLY A 49 -7.45 4.82 -16.55
CA GLY A 49 -8.12 5.18 -15.30
C GLY A 49 -7.61 4.36 -14.11
N GLN A 50 -6.38 3.84 -14.19
CA GLN A 50 -5.79 2.91 -13.22
C GLN A 50 -4.41 3.39 -12.78
N TYR A 51 -3.91 2.85 -11.68
CA TYR A 51 -2.60 3.21 -11.11
C TYR A 51 -1.58 2.08 -11.31
N LEU A 52 -0.36 2.43 -11.71
CA LEU A 52 0.73 1.48 -11.89
C LEU A 52 1.29 1.05 -10.53
N ALA A 53 1.09 -0.22 -10.16
CA ALA A 53 1.45 -0.73 -8.84
C ALA A 53 2.95 -0.61 -8.53
N SER A 54 3.82 -0.97 -9.48
CA SER A 54 5.29 -0.84 -9.33
C SER A 54 5.77 0.59 -9.04
N LYS A 55 5.08 1.62 -9.56
CA LYS A 55 5.37 3.03 -9.22
C LYS A 55 5.00 3.35 -7.77
N LEU A 56 3.84 2.90 -7.31
CA LEU A 56 3.41 3.09 -5.92
C LEU A 56 4.36 2.39 -4.94
N ILE A 57 4.82 1.17 -5.27
CA ILE A 57 5.81 0.44 -4.47
C ILE A 57 7.13 1.22 -4.39
N SER A 58 7.58 1.78 -5.52
CA SER A 58 8.80 2.60 -5.54
C SER A 58 8.69 3.82 -4.62
N SER A 59 7.53 4.49 -4.59
CA SER A 59 7.25 5.58 -3.66
C SER A 59 7.26 5.13 -2.20
N LEU A 60 6.79 3.92 -1.90
CA LEU A 60 6.85 3.35 -0.56
C LEU A 60 8.27 3.04 -0.10
N ILE A 61 9.13 2.53 -1.00
CA ILE A 61 10.53 2.21 -0.72
C ILE A 61 11.37 3.49 -0.51
N ALA A 62 11.04 4.57 -1.22
CA ALA A 62 11.72 5.85 -1.07
C ALA A 62 11.54 6.46 0.33
N LEU A 63 10.55 6.01 1.10
CA LEU A 63 10.34 6.41 2.48
C LEU A 63 11.29 5.60 3.37
N GLU A 64 12.12 6.27 4.15
CA GLU A 64 13.08 5.62 5.05
C GLU A 64 12.43 4.48 5.84
N MET A 65 12.88 3.25 5.57
CA MET A 65 12.45 2.05 6.28
C MET A 65 13.42 1.77 7.41
N GLY A 66 12.88 1.53 8.61
CA GLY A 66 13.68 0.99 9.71
C GLY A 66 14.28 -0.37 9.32
N ARG A 67 15.42 -0.70 9.93
CA ARG A 67 16.02 -2.04 9.80
C ARG A 67 14.99 -3.05 10.34
N ASP A 68 14.66 -4.08 9.55
CA ASP A 68 13.67 -5.12 9.89
C ASP A 68 12.17 -4.67 9.85
N GLU A 69 11.87 -3.64 9.03
CA GLU A 69 10.49 -3.22 8.70
C GLU A 69 10.01 -3.75 7.33
N ARG A 70 8.71 -3.98 7.21
CA ARG A 70 7.97 -4.26 5.98
C ARG A 70 6.88 -3.21 5.82
N VAL A 71 6.82 -2.55 4.68
CA VAL A 71 5.79 -1.54 4.39
C VAL A 71 4.79 -2.14 3.41
N VAL A 72 3.50 -1.95 3.69
CA VAL A 72 2.40 -2.38 2.83
C VAL A 72 1.53 -1.17 2.55
N GLY A 73 1.41 -0.80 1.27
CA GLY A 73 0.46 0.20 0.82
C GLY A 73 -0.94 -0.39 0.73
N ILE A 74 -1.95 0.31 1.24
CA ILE A 74 -3.37 -0.07 1.13
C ILE A 74 -4.05 1.03 0.33
N THR A 75 -4.84 0.67 -0.67
CA THR A 75 -5.52 1.64 -1.52
C THR A 75 -6.86 1.11 -2.01
N GLU A 76 -7.81 2.02 -2.27
CA GLU A 76 -9.10 1.70 -2.89
C GLU A 76 -9.09 1.89 -4.42
N VAL A 77 -8.01 2.48 -4.96
CA VAL A 77 -7.90 2.72 -6.41
C VAL A 77 -7.51 1.45 -7.16
N ASP A 78 -7.97 1.33 -8.41
CA ASP A 78 -7.67 0.17 -9.22
C ASP A 78 -6.21 0.17 -9.69
N LEU A 79 -5.55 -0.98 -9.53
CA LEU A 79 -4.12 -1.16 -9.80
C LEU A 79 -3.90 -2.00 -11.05
N TYR A 80 -2.82 -1.70 -11.78
CA TYR A 80 -2.36 -2.55 -12.88
C TYR A 80 -0.85 -2.75 -12.83
N ALA A 81 -0.39 -3.81 -13.49
CA ALA A 81 1.01 -4.06 -13.80
C ALA A 81 1.17 -4.24 -15.32
N PRO A 82 2.35 -3.96 -15.91
CA PRO A 82 2.55 -4.04 -17.35
C PRO A 82 2.22 -5.44 -17.89
N GLY A 83 1.34 -5.49 -18.90
CA GLY A 83 0.89 -6.74 -19.51
C GLY A 83 -0.33 -7.38 -18.83
N LEU A 84 -0.86 -6.79 -17.75
CA LEU A 84 -2.09 -7.24 -17.09
C LEU A 84 -3.19 -6.17 -17.18
N ASN A 85 -4.45 -6.62 -17.12
CA ASN A 85 -5.60 -5.72 -17.12
C ASN A 85 -5.78 -5.02 -15.77
N PHE A 86 -5.61 -5.76 -14.66
CA PHE A 86 -5.61 -5.23 -13.30
C PHE A 86 -4.88 -6.22 -12.39
N VAL A 87 -4.51 -5.78 -11.18
CA VAL A 87 -3.94 -6.60 -10.11
C VAL A 87 -4.56 -6.22 -8.77
N PHE A 88 -4.66 -7.18 -7.85
CA PHE A 88 -5.04 -6.90 -6.47
C PHE A 88 -3.88 -6.31 -5.64
N GLY A 89 -2.65 -6.52 -6.08
CA GLY A 89 -1.45 -6.05 -5.41
C GLY A 89 -0.18 -6.52 -6.12
N GLU A 90 0.96 -5.96 -5.74
CA GLU A 90 2.30 -6.28 -6.22
C GLU A 90 3.27 -6.23 -5.03
N ALA A 91 4.40 -6.95 -5.10
CA ALA A 91 5.37 -7.06 -4.02
C ALA A 91 6.80 -7.20 -4.55
#